data_AF-A0A966EVR1-F1
#
_entry.id   AF-A0A966EVR1-F1
#
_cell.length_a   1.000
_cell.length_b   1.000
_cell.length_c   1.000
_cell.angle_alpha   90.00
_cell.angle_beta   90.00
_cell.angle_gamma   90.00
#
_symmetry.space_group_name_H-M   'P 1'
#
loop_
_entity.id
_entity.type
_entity.pdbx_description
1 polymer ?
#
loop_
_entity_poly.entity_id
_entity_poly.type
_entity_poly.pdbx_seq_one_letter_code
_entity_poly.pdbx_strand_id
1 'polypeptide(L)'
;MRNLVRKEGCAFFLQKADGRFYPDFLCQLPDGTVLVVEYKGADRWKEAEDDRLIGGLWAELSGGRCRFVMIKDKQWQGIEAML
;
A
#
# COMPACT_ATOMS: atom_id res chain seq x y z
N MET A 1 -11.28 2.16 -0.21
CA MET A 1 -11.84 1.28 0.84
C MET A 1 -10.75 1.06 1.90
N ARG A 2 -11.08 1.14 3.20
CA ARG A 2 -10.12 0.79 4.26
C ARG A 2 -9.99 -0.73 4.36
N ASN A 3 -8.77 -1.23 4.35
CA ASN A 3 -8.48 -2.65 4.48
C ASN A 3 -8.56 -3.06 5.97
N LEU A 4 -9.33 -4.09 6.28
CA LEU A 4 -9.55 -4.53 7.66
C LEU A 4 -8.83 -5.85 7.91
N VAL A 5 -7.80 -5.83 8.76
CA VAL A 5 -6.87 -6.94 9.05
C VAL A 5 -7.55 -8.21 9.61
N ARG A 6 -8.84 -8.15 10.00
CA ARG A 6 -9.56 -9.25 10.68
C ARG A 6 -10.89 -9.68 10.03
N LYS A 7 -11.09 -9.41 8.74
CA LYS A 7 -12.14 -10.12 7.98
C LYS A 7 -11.51 -11.33 7.30
N GLU A 8 -11.62 -12.49 7.93
CA GLU A 8 -11.23 -13.77 7.31
C GLU A 8 -11.90 -13.90 5.94
N GLY A 9 -11.08 -14.08 4.89
CA GLY A 9 -11.52 -14.20 3.50
C GLY A 9 -11.62 -12.88 2.69
N CYS A 10 -11.51 -11.70 3.31
CA CYS A 10 -11.70 -10.42 2.61
C CYS A 10 -10.57 -9.40 2.78
N ALA A 11 -9.58 -9.67 3.63
CA ALA A 11 -8.45 -8.76 3.82
C ALA A 11 -7.39 -8.96 2.73
N PHE A 12 -6.97 -7.86 2.10
CA PHE A 12 -5.85 -7.87 1.16
C PHE A 12 -4.54 -7.81 1.94
N PHE A 13 -3.55 -8.61 1.53
CA PHE A 13 -2.21 -8.56 2.11
C PHE A 13 -1.15 -8.89 1.06
N LEU A 14 0.06 -8.39 1.30
CA LEU A 14 1.26 -8.82 0.59
C LEU A 14 2.07 -9.74 1.50
N GLN A 15 2.54 -10.86 0.95
CA GLN A 15 3.34 -11.83 1.68
C GLN A 15 4.79 -11.34 1.80
N LYS A 16 5.29 -11.25 3.03
CA LYS A 16 6.70 -10.96 3.35
C LYS A 16 7.43 -12.23 3.78
N ALA A 17 8.75 -12.15 3.93
CA ALA A 17 9.57 -13.27 4.40
C ALA A 17 9.22 -13.70 5.83
N ASP A 18 8.85 -12.75 6.69
CA ASP A 18 8.61 -12.95 8.12
C ASP A 18 7.14 -12.74 8.54
N GLY A 19 6.24 -12.48 7.58
CA GLY A 19 4.85 -12.17 7.90
C GLY A 19 4.02 -11.68 6.73
N ARG A 20 2.98 -10.91 7.03
CA ARG A 20 2.06 -10.32 6.05
C ARG A 20 1.97 -8.82 6.27
N PHE A 21 2.04 -8.07 5.18
CA PHE A 21 1.79 -6.63 5.16
C PHE A 21 0.34 -6.37 4.76
N TYR A 22 -0.40 -5.67 5.62
CA TYR A 22 -1.78 -5.29 5.39
C TYR A 22 -1.84 -3.77 5.21
N PRO A 23 -1.91 -3.26 3.96
CA PRO A 23 -1.94 -1.82 3.74
C PRO A 23 -3.25 -1.21 4.24
N ASP A 24 -3.24 0.06 4.62
CA ASP A 24 -4.40 0.78 5.16
C ASP A 24 -5.57 0.90 4.16
N PHE A 25 -5.29 1.22 2.90
CA PHE A 25 -6.31 1.47 1.88
C PHE A 25 -6.04 0.79 0.55
N LEU A 26 -7.12 0.31 -0.07
CA LEU A 26 -7.18 -0.08 -1.47
C LEU A 26 -8.19 0.79 -2.21
N CYS A 27 -7.76 1.36 -3.33
CA CYS A 27 -8.53 2.24 -4.17
C CYS A 27 -8.57 1.68 -5.59
N GLN A 28 -9.75 1.53 -6.17
CA GLN A 28 -9.90 1.29 -7.59
C GLN A 28 -10.04 2.65 -8.28
N LEU A 29 -9.13 2.96 -9.19
CA LEU A 29 -9.14 4.20 -9.96
C LEU A 29 -10.08 4.09 -11.17
N PRO A 30 -10.54 5.22 -11.75
CA PRO A 30 -11.45 5.21 -12.89
C PRO A 30 -10.88 4.50 -14.14
N ASP A 31 -9.55 4.47 -14.28
CA ASP A 31 -8.85 3.77 -15.36
C ASP A 31 -8.74 2.24 -15.14
N GLY A 32 -9.28 1.73 -14.03
CA GLY A 32 -9.24 0.33 -13.65
C GLY A 32 -8.00 -0.08 -12.84
N THR A 33 -7.04 0.82 -12.64
CA THR A 33 -5.84 0.57 -11.85
C THR A 33 -6.16 0.44 -10.37
N VAL A 34 -5.46 -0.45 -9.66
CA VAL A 34 -5.57 -0.58 -8.19
C VAL A 34 -4.45 0.22 -7.53
N LEU A 35 -4.80 1.24 -6.75
CA LEU A 35 -3.90 1.99 -5.91
C LEU A 35 -3.96 1.49 -4.46
N VAL A 36 -2.81 1.08 -3.93
CA VAL A 36 -2.60 0.81 -2.51
C VAL A 36 -1.99 2.04 -1.85
N VAL A 37 -2.59 2.47 -0.73
CA VAL A 37 -2.08 3.59 0.08
C VAL A 37 -1.84 3.11 1.51
N GLU A 38 -0.64 3.37 2.01
CA GLU A 38 -0.26 3.14 3.42
C GLU A 38 0.10 4.47 4.08
N TYR A 39 -0.41 4.72 5.28
CA TYR A 39 -0.02 5.88 6.09
C TYR A 39 0.84 5.44 7.27
N LYS A 40 2.07 5.95 7.35
CA LYS A 40 2.97 5.68 8.47
C LYS A 40 3.20 6.91 9.33
N GLY A 41 3.30 6.70 10.65
CA GLY A 41 3.84 7.71 11.56
C GLY A 41 5.32 7.96 11.26
N ALA A 42 5.76 9.22 11.40
CA ALA A 42 7.14 9.64 11.09
C ALA A 42 8.21 8.83 11.84
N ASP A 43 7.89 8.53 13.09
CA ASP A 43 8.68 7.74 14.05
C ASP A 43 8.93 6.30 13.59
N ARG A 44 7.99 5.72 12.83
CA ARG A 44 8.02 4.32 12.37
C ARG A 44 8.38 4.17 10.90
N TRP A 45 8.91 5.21 10.27
CA TRP A 45 9.27 5.17 8.84
C TRP A 45 10.39 4.16 8.56
N LYS A 46 11.45 4.12 9.37
CA LYS A 46 12.58 3.20 9.15
C LYS A 46 12.16 1.73 9.22
N GLU A 47 11.32 1.38 10.19
CA GLU A 47 10.79 0.02 10.38
C GLU A 47 9.88 -0.44 9.23
N ALA A 48 9.31 0.49 8.47
CA ALA A 48 8.42 0.19 7.35
C ALA A 48 9.17 0.00 6.01
N GLU A 49 10.49 -0.19 6.02
CA GLU A 49 11.28 -0.38 4.79
C GLU A 49 10.87 -1.64 4.03
N ASP A 50 10.72 -2.77 4.71
CA ASP A 50 10.29 -4.02 4.09
C ASP A 50 8.87 -3.91 3.50
N ASP A 51 7.97 -3.20 4.19
CA ASP A 51 6.60 -2.94 3.72
C ASP A 51 6.61 -2.07 2.45
N ARG A 52 7.51 -1.07 2.37
CA ARG A 52 7.71 -0.27 1.16
C ARG A 52 8.28 -1.08 0.02
N LEU A 53 9.27 -1.93 0.31
CA LEU A 53 9.93 -2.76 -0.70
C LEU A 53 8.93 -3.74 -1.33
N ILE A 54 8.17 -4.47 -0.52
CA ILE A 54 7.19 -5.42 -1.05
C ILE A 54 6.04 -4.72 -1.78
N GLY A 55 5.61 -3.55 -1.30
CA GLY A 55 4.59 -2.73 -1.97
C GLY A 55 5.06 -2.21 -3.33
N GLY A 56 6.30 -1.73 -3.41
CA GLY A 56 6.93 -1.30 -4.66
C GLY A 56 7.08 -2.45 -5.67
N LEU A 57 7.59 -3.60 -5.23
CA LEU A 57 7.74 -4.79 -6.08
C LEU A 57 6.39 -5.27 -6.63
N TRP A 58 5.34 -5.28 -5.79
CA TRP A 58 4.00 -5.63 -6.22
C TRP A 58 3.46 -4.69 -7.30
N ALA A 59 3.69 -3.37 -7.17
CA ALA A 59 3.31 -2.40 -8.19
C ALA A 59 4.11 -2.59 -9.49
N GLU A 60 5.43 -2.80 -9.40
CA GLU A 60 6.31 -3.02 -10.56
C GLU A 60 5.91 -4.26 -11.36
N LEU A 61 5.70 -5.38 -10.67
CA LEU A 61 5.32 -6.66 -11.30
C LEU A 61 3.90 -6.66 -11.87
N SER A 62 3.08 -5.66 -11.56
CA SER A 62 1.70 -5.58 -12.05
C SER A 62 1.58 -5.28 -13.55
N GLY A 63 2.64 -4.76 -14.17
CA GLY A 63 2.61 -4.28 -15.56
C GLY A 63 1.72 -3.03 -15.72
N GLY A 64 1.73 -2.13 -14.73
CA GLY A 64 0.96 -0.89 -14.73
C GLY A 64 -0.48 -1.00 -14.23
N ARG A 65 -0.94 -2.20 -13.85
CA ARG A 65 -2.30 -2.43 -13.32
C ARG A 65 -2.44 -2.07 -11.84
N CYS A 66 -1.31 -1.89 -11.15
CA CYS A 66 -1.27 -1.56 -9.74
C CYS A 66 -0.30 -0.40 -9.47
N ARG A 67 -0.64 0.42 -8.48
CA ARG A 67 0.18 1.51 -7.95
C ARG A 67 0.30 1.35 -6.44
N PHE A 68 1.43 1.75 -5.87
CA PHE A 68 1.68 1.71 -4.44
C PHE A 68 2.28 3.03 -3.97
N VAL A 69 1.75 3.57 -2.88
CA VAL A 69 2.35 4.72 -2.21
C VAL A 69 2.27 4.57 -0.70
N MET A 70 3.39 4.84 -0.04
CA MET A 70 3.44 4.99 1.41
C MET A 70 3.78 6.44 1.73
N ILE A 71 2.94 7.09 2.52
CA ILE A 71 3.15 8.48 2.94
C ILE A 71 3.28 8.58 4.46
N LYS A 72 3.86 9.69 4.92
CA LYS A 72 3.94 10.07 6.33
C LYS A 72 3.71 11.57 6.47
N ASP A 73 3.52 12.06 7.70
CA ASP A 73 3.51 13.50 8.00
C ASP A 73 2.58 14.34 7.12
N LYS A 74 1.41 13.79 6.79
CA LYS A 74 0.40 14.45 5.93
C LYS A 74 0.92 14.84 4.53
N GLN A 75 1.92 14.13 3.99
CA GLN A 75 2.44 14.33 2.63
C GLN A 75 1.43 13.84 1.56
N TRP A 76 0.25 14.45 1.53
CA TRP A 76 -0.85 14.06 0.66
C TRP A 76 -0.53 14.19 -0.83
N GLN A 77 0.42 15.07 -1.18
CA GLN A 77 0.87 15.25 -2.56
C GLN A 77 1.40 13.94 -3.18
N GLY A 78 1.97 13.05 -2.36
CA GLY A 78 2.41 11.73 -2.82
C GLY A 78 1.25 10.84 -3.27
N ILE A 79 0.07 10.99 -2.68
CA ILE A 79 -1.14 10.28 -3.13
C ILE A 79 -1.68 10.94 -4.39
N GLU A 80 -1.74 12.26 -4.46
CA GLU A 80 -2.26 13.00 -5.62
C GLU A 80 -1.49 12.66 -6.90
N ALA A 81 -0.18 12.47 -6.81
CA ALA A 81 0.65 12.04 -7.95
C ALA A 81 0.35 10.62 -8.46
N MET A 82 -0.42 9.84 -7.71
CA MET A 82 -0.74 8.43 -8.01
C MET A 82 -2.18 8.22 -8.47
N LEU A 83 -3.00 9.27 -8.48
CA LEU A 83 -4.35 9.26 -9.05
C LEU A 83 -4.25 9.42 -10.57
#